data_AF-A0A259HNN9-F1
#
_entry.id   AF-A0A259HNN9-F1
#
_cell.length_a   1.000
_cell.length_b   1.000
_cell.length_c   1.000
_cell.angle_alpha   90.00
_cell.angle_beta   90.00
_cell.angle_gamma   90.00
#
_symmetry.space_group_name_H-M   'P 1'
#
loop_
_entity.id
_entity.type
_entity.pdbx_description
1 polymer ?
#
loop_
_entity_poly.entity_id
_entity_poly.type
_entity_poly.pdbx_seq_one_letter_code
_entity_poly.pdbx_strand_id
1 'polypeptide(L)'
;MPRQDDQPKGRSLRGRAGRNKGGRGSERGSAGAIRLWGRHAIEAALTNPNRDAKKLWGTREAIQEMLDAHDAELPASLPVEYAQAADLGRLVAKDSPHQGLVLDCAPLDDVAL
;
A
#
# COMPACT_ATOMS: atom_id res chain seq x y z
N MET A 1 -2.68 31.05 58.90
CA MET A 1 -2.86 29.59 58.75
C MET A 1 -1.96 29.12 57.61
N PRO A 2 -0.98 28.24 57.85
CA PRO A 2 -0.13 27.67 56.81
C PRO A 2 -0.86 26.47 56.18
N ARG A 3 -0.80 26.31 54.85
CA ARG A 3 -1.17 25.06 54.19
C ARG A 3 0.04 24.55 53.41
N GLN A 4 0.31 23.29 53.67
CA GLN A 4 1.49 22.51 53.37
C GLN A 4 1.60 22.14 51.88
N ASP A 5 2.83 21.78 51.54
CA ASP A 5 3.31 20.84 50.51
C ASP A 5 2.26 19.99 49.78
N ASP A 6 2.44 19.79 48.47
CA ASP A 6 2.78 18.45 47.95
C ASP A 6 3.19 18.52 46.47
N GLN A 7 4.34 17.93 46.16
CA GLN A 7 4.81 17.66 44.80
C GLN A 7 4.82 16.13 44.64
N PRO A 8 4.08 15.55 43.67
CA PRO A 8 4.33 14.17 43.28
C PRO A 8 4.96 14.04 41.88
N LYS A 9 6.21 13.57 41.92
CA LYS A 9 6.85 12.54 41.10
C LYS A 9 6.03 11.87 39.97
N GLY A 10 6.57 11.99 38.75
CA GLY A 10 7.12 10.87 37.96
C GLY A 10 6.24 9.68 37.56
N ARG A 11 6.04 9.54 36.24
CA ARG A 11 5.94 8.31 35.39
C ARG A 11 5.12 8.70 34.14
N SER A 12 5.39 8.25 32.93
CA SER A 12 6.18 7.14 32.42
C SER A 12 6.39 7.36 30.93
N LEU A 13 7.57 6.95 30.45
CA LEU A 13 7.81 6.55 29.07
C LEU A 13 6.63 5.73 28.53
N ARG A 14 5.94 6.24 27.51
CA ARG A 14 5.16 5.39 26.60
C ARG A 14 5.52 5.74 25.18
N GLY A 15 6.30 4.84 24.59
CA GLY A 15 6.79 4.93 23.23
C GLY A 15 5.67 5.19 22.25
N ARG A 16 5.96 6.08 21.30
CA ARG A 16 5.29 6.13 20.00
C ARG A 16 6.21 5.55 18.93
N ALA A 17 6.79 4.39 19.24
CA ALA A 17 7.27 3.46 18.23
C ALA A 17 6.07 2.65 17.75
N GLY A 18 5.44 3.10 16.66
CA GLY A 18 4.25 2.44 16.13
C GLY A 18 3.64 3.12 14.91
N ARG A 19 4.42 3.86 14.13
CA ARG A 19 3.94 4.49 12.86
C ARG A 19 4.54 3.86 11.61
N ASN A 20 4.89 2.59 11.70
CA ASN A 20 5.44 1.80 10.59
C ASN A 20 4.79 0.40 10.46
N LYS A 21 3.59 0.19 11.00
CA LYS A 21 2.75 -0.98 10.69
C LYS A 21 1.50 -0.57 9.92
N GLY A 22 1.70 -0.19 8.67
CA GLY A 22 0.63 0.18 7.76
C GLY A 22 1.13 0.30 6.33
N GLY A 23 2.07 -0.58 5.94
CA GLY A 23 2.26 -0.85 4.52
C GLY A 23 0.89 -1.21 3.98
N ARG A 24 0.39 -0.43 3.02
CA ARG A 24 -0.94 -0.57 2.41
C ARG A 24 -0.95 -1.82 1.51
N GLY A 25 -0.74 -2.98 2.12
CA GLY A 25 -0.90 -4.31 1.56
C GLY A 25 -1.82 -5.06 2.51
N SER A 26 -3.11 -4.97 2.25
CA SER A 26 -4.14 -5.64 3.04
C SER A 26 -3.92 -7.13 2.95
N GLU A 27 -3.69 -7.73 4.12
CA GLU A 27 -3.78 -9.16 4.36
C GLU A 27 -5.00 -9.77 3.65
N ARG A 28 -4.74 -10.89 2.96
CA ARG A 28 -5.64 -11.73 2.13
C ARG A 28 -5.54 -11.52 0.61
N GLY A 29 -4.33 -11.49 0.06
CA GLY A 29 -4.06 -12.24 -1.17
C GLY A 29 -3.88 -13.72 -0.80
N SER A 30 -4.26 -14.66 -1.68
CA SER A 30 -3.93 -16.08 -1.52
C SER A 30 -2.46 -16.23 -1.10
N ALA A 31 -2.19 -17.13 -0.14
CA ALA A 31 -0.89 -17.33 0.50
C ALA A 31 0.30 -17.00 -0.43
N GLY A 32 0.92 -15.83 -0.21
CA GLY A 32 2.09 -15.39 -1.00
C GLY A 32 1.84 -14.30 -2.06
N ALA A 33 0.72 -13.58 -2.05
CA ALA A 33 0.49 -12.44 -2.94
C ALA A 33 0.12 -11.17 -2.15
N ILE A 34 0.79 -10.06 -2.45
CA ILE A 34 0.53 -8.73 -1.86
C ILE A 34 -0.23 -7.88 -2.87
N ARG A 35 -1.38 -7.38 -2.45
CA ARG A 35 -2.16 -6.44 -3.24
C ARG A 35 -1.88 -5.00 -2.81
N LEU A 36 -1.42 -4.18 -3.75
CA LEU A 36 -1.17 -2.75 -3.60
C LEU A 36 -2.30 -1.95 -4.26
N TRP A 37 -2.63 -0.80 -3.71
CA TRP A 37 -3.63 0.09 -4.28
C TRP A 37 -3.27 1.56 -4.07
N GLY A 38 -3.82 2.39 -4.95
CA GLY A 38 -3.48 3.79 -5.04
C GLY A 38 -2.27 4.03 -5.93
N ARG A 39 -2.29 5.18 -6.60
CA ARG A 39 -1.36 5.56 -7.66
C ARG A 39 0.10 5.44 -7.22
N HIS A 40 0.48 6.12 -6.13
CA HIS A 40 1.86 6.13 -5.63
C HIS A 40 2.40 4.76 -5.20
N ALA A 41 1.54 3.88 -4.66
CA ALA A 41 1.99 2.55 -4.25
C ALA A 41 2.32 1.67 -5.47
N ILE A 42 1.55 1.84 -6.54
CA ILE A 42 1.71 1.08 -7.79
C ILE A 42 2.88 1.63 -8.60
N GLU A 43 3.03 2.95 -8.69
CA GLU A 43 4.20 3.60 -9.30
C GLU A 43 5.50 3.16 -8.61
N ALA A 44 5.55 3.21 -7.28
CA ALA A 44 6.70 2.75 -6.52
C ALA A 44 6.96 1.25 -6.68
N ALA A 45 5.92 0.47 -6.97
CA ALA A 45 6.06 -0.96 -7.22
C ALA A 45 6.60 -1.26 -8.62
N LEU A 46 6.14 -0.54 -9.64
CA LEU A 46 6.59 -0.69 -11.03
C LEU A 46 8.04 -0.22 -11.23
N THR A 47 8.43 0.84 -10.51
CA THR A 47 9.80 1.37 -10.53
C THR A 47 10.79 0.55 -9.69
N ASN A 48 10.32 -0.43 -8.91
CA ASN A 48 11.17 -1.25 -8.06
C ASN A 48 11.50 -2.59 -8.76
N PRO A 49 12.74 -2.80 -9.23
CA PRO A 49 13.12 -4.02 -9.92
C PRO A 49 13.09 -5.27 -9.02
N ASN A 50 13.11 -5.11 -7.70
CA ASN A 50 13.00 -6.21 -6.75
C ASN A 50 11.54 -6.65 -6.52
N ARG A 51 10.57 -5.98 -7.17
CA ARG A 51 9.16 -6.40 -7.12
C ARG A 51 8.78 -7.14 -8.37
N ASP A 52 8.15 -8.29 -8.16
CA ASP A 52 7.52 -9.07 -9.22
C ASP A 52 6.03 -8.69 -9.28
N ALA A 53 5.70 -7.82 -10.23
CA ALA A 53 4.33 -7.43 -10.54
C ALA A 53 3.64 -8.59 -11.28
N LYS A 54 2.60 -9.16 -10.66
CA LYS A 54 1.88 -10.33 -11.19
C LYS A 54 0.70 -9.96 -12.06
N LYS A 55 -0.09 -8.97 -11.65
CA LYS A 55 -1.30 -8.55 -12.40
C LYS A 55 -1.72 -7.15 -12.02
N LEU A 56 -2.06 -6.31 -12.99
CA LEU A 56 -2.60 -4.97 -12.78
C LEU A 56 -4.09 -4.95 -13.11
N TRP A 57 -4.90 -4.44 -12.20
CA TRP A 57 -6.28 -4.07 -12.45
C TRP A 57 -6.43 -2.56 -12.38
N GLY A 58 -7.18 -2.00 -13.31
CA GLY A 58 -7.49 -0.57 -13.24
C GLY A 58 -8.56 -0.16 -14.22
N THR A 59 -9.05 1.06 -14.04
CA THR A 59 -9.84 1.68 -15.10
C THR A 59 -8.91 2.08 -16.24
N ARG A 60 -9.44 2.18 -17.46
CA ARG A 60 -8.65 2.53 -18.63
C ARG A 60 -8.01 3.92 -18.47
N GLU A 61 -8.76 4.85 -17.90
CA GLU A 61 -8.33 6.22 -17.65
C GLU A 61 -7.20 6.27 -16.63
N ALA A 62 -7.34 5.54 -15.51
CA ALA A 62 -6.35 5.57 -14.45
C ALA A 62 -5.03 4.89 -14.88
N ILE A 63 -5.11 3.82 -15.68
CA ILE A 63 -3.93 3.18 -16.26
C ILE A 63 -3.26 4.14 -17.24
N GLN A 64 -4.01 4.72 -18.18
CA GLN A 64 -3.46 5.67 -19.15
C GLN A 64 -2.78 6.87 -18.46
N GLU A 65 -3.45 7.48 -17.49
CA GLU A 65 -2.91 8.62 -16.73
C GLU A 65 -1.62 8.25 -15.99
N MET A 66 -1.53 7.03 -15.44
CA MET A 66 -0.32 6.54 -14.79
C MET A 66 0.84 6.39 -15.79
N LEU A 67 0.57 5.86 -16.99
CA LEU A 67 1.60 5.72 -18.03
C LEU A 67 2.08 7.09 -18.52
N ASP A 68 1.14 8.00 -18.78
CA ASP A 68 1.44 9.35 -19.25
C ASP A 68 2.23 10.16 -18.21
N ALA A 69 1.91 10.01 -16.92
CA ALA A 69 2.53 10.77 -15.85
C ALA A 69 3.95 10.31 -15.50
N HIS A 70 4.25 9.01 -15.66
CA HIS A 70 5.52 8.44 -15.24
C HIS A 70 6.49 8.11 -16.37
N ASP A 71 6.10 8.34 -17.63
CA ASP A 71 6.84 7.87 -18.82
C ASP A 71 7.26 6.40 -18.64
N ALA A 72 6.39 5.64 -17.96
CA ALA A 72 6.67 4.30 -17.49
C ALA A 72 5.96 3.34 -18.41
N GLU A 73 6.71 2.46 -19.04
CA GLU A 73 6.14 1.38 -19.82
C GLU A 73 5.74 0.23 -18.89
N LEU A 74 4.54 -0.31 -19.10
CA LEU A 74 4.17 -1.55 -18.43
C LEU A 74 5.03 -2.67 -19.01
N PRO A 75 5.59 -3.55 -18.17
CA PRO A 75 6.27 -4.73 -18.66
C PRO A 75 5.32 -5.50 -19.59
N ALA A 76 5.78 -5.88 -20.78
CA ALA A 76 4.95 -6.63 -21.74
C ALA A 76 4.47 -7.99 -21.17
N SER A 77 5.16 -8.49 -20.14
CA SER A 77 4.80 -9.69 -19.39
C SER A 77 3.74 -9.47 -18.31
N LEU A 78 3.38 -8.22 -17.99
CA LEU A 78 2.42 -7.89 -16.95
C LEU A 78 1.00 -7.97 -17.50
N PRO A 79 0.17 -8.94 -17.07
CA PRO A 79 -1.23 -8.97 -17.46
C PRO A 79 -1.96 -7.77 -16.85
N VAL A 80 -2.61 -6.99 -17.72
CA VAL A 80 -3.44 -5.84 -17.36
C VAL A 80 -4.90 -6.19 -17.61
N GLU A 81 -5.75 -5.98 -16.61
CA GLU A 81 -7.19 -6.22 -16.71
C GLU A 81 -7.94 -4.92 -16.42
N TYR A 82 -8.77 -4.50 -17.38
CA TYR A 82 -9.60 -3.32 -17.20
C TYR A 82 -10.84 -3.67 -16.39
N ALA A 83 -11.03 -2.97 -15.27
CA ALA A 83 -12.15 -3.16 -14.37
C ALA A 83 -12.75 -1.81 -13.96
N GLN A 84 -14.03 -1.79 -13.60
CA GLN A 84 -14.69 -0.59 -13.12
C GLN A 84 -14.31 -0.32 -11.65
N ALA A 85 -14.42 0.94 -11.22
CA ALA A 85 -14.10 1.34 -9.85
C ALA A 85 -14.84 0.50 -8.79
N ALA A 86 -16.09 0.13 -9.06
CA ALA A 86 -16.90 -0.71 -8.17
C ALA A 86 -16.34 -2.14 -8.03
N ASP A 87 -15.79 -2.72 -9.09
CA ASP A 87 -15.19 -4.06 -9.07
C ASP A 87 -13.82 -4.04 -8.39
N LEU A 88 -13.02 -2.98 -8.61
CA LEU A 88 -11.74 -2.77 -7.93
C LEU A 88 -11.93 -2.70 -6.41
N GLY A 89 -12.99 -2.05 -5.93
CA GLY A 89 -13.34 -1.99 -4.51
C GLY A 89 -13.61 -3.35 -3.87
N ARG A 90 -13.92 -4.39 -4.67
CA ARG A 90 -14.07 -5.78 -4.20
C ARG A 90 -12.73 -6.51 -4.07
N LEU A 91 -11.70 -6.05 -4.79
CA LEU A 91 -10.37 -6.63 -4.77
C LEU A 91 -9.54 -6.13 -3.58
N VAL A 92 -9.82 -4.93 -3.07
CA VAL A 92 -9.09 -4.30 -1.97
C VAL A 92 -9.90 -4.30 -0.68
N ALA A 93 -9.27 -3.90 0.43
CA ALA A 93 -9.99 -3.71 1.68
C ALA A 93 -11.11 -2.67 1.52
N LYS A 94 -12.24 -2.89 2.22
CA LYS A 94 -13.40 -2.01 2.19
C LYS A 94 -12.99 -0.55 2.48
N ASP A 95 -13.54 0.39 1.71
CA ASP A 95 -13.27 1.83 1.79
C ASP A 95 -11.82 2.26 1.48
N SER A 96 -11.04 1.39 0.83
CA SER A 96 -9.68 1.74 0.40
C SER A 96 -9.69 2.75 -0.75
N PRO A 97 -8.91 3.84 -0.67
CA PRO A 97 -8.79 4.82 -1.76
C PRO A 97 -7.90 4.25 -2.87
N HIS A 98 -8.46 3.37 -3.70
CA HIS A 98 -7.73 2.70 -4.78
C HIS A 98 -7.44 3.61 -5.98
N GLN A 99 -8.08 4.78 -6.10
CA GLN A 99 -7.86 5.75 -7.20
C GLN A 99 -7.98 5.13 -8.61
N GLY A 100 -8.79 4.07 -8.73
CA GLY A 100 -8.96 3.34 -10.00
C GLY A 100 -7.83 2.38 -10.36
N LEU A 101 -6.90 2.06 -9.44
CA LEU A 101 -5.77 1.16 -9.70
C LEU A 101 -5.52 0.19 -8.54
N VAL A 102 -5.25 -1.07 -8.88
CA VAL A 102 -4.91 -2.16 -7.96
C VAL A 102 -3.86 -3.05 -8.61
N LEU A 103 -2.74 -3.31 -7.93
CA LEU A 103 -1.68 -4.17 -8.41
C LEU A 103 -1.53 -5.39 -7.52
N ASP A 104 -1.54 -6.58 -8.10
CA ASP A 104 -1.05 -7.81 -7.49
C ASP A 104 0.46 -7.93 -7.70
N CYS A 105 1.20 -8.16 -6.62
CA CYS A 105 2.64 -8.39 -6.67
C CYS A 105 3.04 -9.51 -5.72
N ALA A 106 4.15 -10.19 -6.02
CA ALA A 106 4.76 -11.10 -5.07
C ALA A 106 5.25 -10.32 -3.82
N PRO A 107 5.27 -10.95 -2.64
CA PRO A 107 6.01 -10.41 -1.52
C PRO A 107 7.46 -10.18 -1.94
N LEU A 108 8.09 -9.14 -1.40
CA LEU A 108 9.55 -9.07 -1.48
C LEU A 108 10.11 -10.24 -0.70
N ASP A 109 11.26 -10.74 -1.16
CA ASP A 109 12.06 -11.69 -0.40
C ASP A 109 12.26 -11.17 1.02
N ASP A 110 12.15 -12.08 1.98
CA ASP A 110 12.38 -11.77 3.39
C ASP A 110 13.85 -11.34 3.49
N VAL A 111 14.09 -10.06 3.81
CA VAL A 111 15.44 -9.61 4.15
C VAL A 111 15.72 -10.20 5.52
N ALA A 112 16.24 -11.43 5.54
CA ALA A 112 16.72 -12.08 6.74
C ALA A 112 17.80 -11.17 7.35
N LEU A 113 17.44 -10.49 8.43
CA LEU A 113 18.34 -9.66 9.25
C LEU A 113 19.17 -10.55 10.19
#